data_AF-A0A1G2ZH80-F1
#
_entry.id   AF-A0A1G2ZH80-F1
#
_cell.length_a   1.000
_cell.length_b   1.000
_cell.length_c   1.000
_cell.angle_alpha   90.00
_cell.angle_beta   90.00
_cell.angle_gamma   90.00
#
_symmetry.space_group_name_H-M   'P 1'
#
loop_
_entity.id
_entity.type
_entity.pdbx_description
1 polymer ?
#
loop_
_entity_poly.entity_id
_entity_poly.type
_entity_poly.pdbx_seq_one_letter_code
_entity_poly.pdbx_strand_id
1 'polypeptide(L)'
;MSDFELYSQLLDGLSTILEIPYEKTDLSDLDNANILLRYEITRSGILLYGNELDYLELKSFAFRDYIDAGKLNDLEALLISKRQRMISDALAC
;
A
#
# COMPACT_ATOMS: atom_id res chain seq x y z
N MET A 1 -20.63 -8.78 -11.61
CA MET A 1 -19.32 -9.41 -11.42
C MET A 1 -18.84 -8.99 -10.05
N SER A 2 -18.40 -9.92 -9.22
CA SER A 2 -17.84 -9.61 -7.89
C SER A 2 -16.42 -9.05 -8.03
N ASP A 3 -15.96 -8.28 -7.02
CA ASP A 3 -14.60 -7.73 -7.01
C ASP A 3 -13.53 -8.84 -7.11
N PHE A 4 -13.81 -10.00 -6.51
CA PHE A 4 -12.93 -11.17 -6.58
C PHE A 4 -12.85 -11.77 -8.00
N GLU A 5 -13.97 -11.82 -8.72
CA GLU A 5 -13.98 -12.27 -10.12
C GLU A 5 -13.19 -11.31 -11.02
N LEU A 6 -13.35 -10.00 -10.83
CA LEU A 6 -12.59 -8.99 -11.58
C LEU A 6 -11.09 -9.13 -11.31
N TYR A 7 -10.71 -9.21 -10.03
CA TYR A 7 -9.32 -9.38 -9.61
C TYR A 7 -8.67 -10.62 -10.26
N SER A 8 -9.37 -11.75 -10.22
CA SER A 8 -8.88 -13.00 -10.79
C SER A 8 -8.70 -12.92 -12.31
N GLN A 9 -9.64 -12.29 -13.02
CA GLN A 9 -9.54 -12.09 -14.47
C GLN A 9 -8.37 -11.16 -14.85
N LEU A 10 -8.15 -10.09 -14.08
CA LEU A 10 -7.03 -9.18 -14.31
C LEU A 10 -5.68 -9.88 -14.09
N LEU A 11 -5.55 -10.67 -13.02
CA LEU A 11 -4.32 -11.44 -12.78
C LEU A 11 -4.04 -12.47 -13.87
N ASP A 12 -5.05 -13.21 -14.33
CA ASP A 12 -4.88 -14.17 -15.42
C ASP A 12 -4.43 -13.50 -16.73
N GLY A 13 -5.04 -12.35 -17.05
CA GLY A 13 -4.66 -11.52 -18.19
C GLY A 13 -3.23 -10.99 -18.09
N LEU A 14 -2.84 -10.45 -16.93
CA LEU A 14 -1.49 -9.95 -16.67
C LEU A 14 -0.45 -11.09 -16.69
N SER A 15 -0.78 -12.25 -16.11
CA SER A 15 0.08 -13.43 -16.12
C SER A 15 0.39 -13.87 -17.55
N THR A 16 -0.63 -13.82 -18.41
CA THR A 16 -0.48 -14.15 -19.84
C THR A 16 0.37 -13.11 -20.58
N ILE A 17 0.12 -11.82 -20.38
CA ILE A 17 0.82 -10.74 -21.12
C ILE A 17 2.28 -10.57 -20.67
N LEU A 18 2.53 -10.69 -19.36
CA LEU A 18 3.85 -10.47 -18.76
C LEU A 18 4.69 -11.76 -18.69
N GLU A 19 4.09 -12.92 -19.01
CA GLU A 19 4.71 -14.25 -18.85
C GLU A 19 5.21 -14.50 -17.42
N ILE A 20 4.52 -13.93 -16.43
CA ILE A 20 4.82 -14.09 -15.00
C ILE A 20 3.68 -14.89 -14.37
N PRO A 21 3.97 -16.01 -13.65
CA PRO A 21 2.93 -16.78 -12.97
C PRO A 21 2.07 -15.90 -12.05
N TYR A 22 0.75 -16.10 -12.07
CA TYR A 22 -0.18 -15.31 -11.26
C TYR A 22 0.12 -15.39 -9.75
N GLU A 23 0.68 -16.51 -9.26
CA GLU A 23 1.07 -16.66 -7.85
C GLU A 23 2.27 -15.79 -7.44
N LYS A 24 2.96 -15.20 -8.42
CA LYS A 24 4.07 -14.26 -8.21
C LYS A 24 3.68 -12.81 -8.47
N THR A 25 2.40 -12.56 -8.76
CA THR A 25 1.89 -11.25 -9.10
C THR A 25 0.82 -10.86 -8.10
N ASP A 26 1.04 -9.75 -7.41
CA ASP A 26 0.04 -9.12 -6.58
C ASP A 26 -0.52 -7.90 -7.30
N LEU A 27 -1.84 -7.73 -7.23
CA LEU A 27 -2.53 -6.56 -7.78
C LEU A 27 -3.06 -5.70 -6.61
N SER A 28 -2.85 -4.40 -6.70
CA SER A 28 -3.34 -3.44 -5.71
C SER A 28 -4.05 -2.29 -6.40
N ASP A 29 -5.25 -1.97 -5.92
CA ASP A 29 -5.99 -0.79 -6.33
C ASP A 29 -5.47 0.44 -5.55
N LEU A 30 -4.85 1.39 -6.26
CA LEU A 30 -4.27 2.57 -5.65
C LEU A 30 -5.31 3.57 -5.15
N ASP A 31 -6.54 3.56 -5.67
CA ASP A 31 -7.61 4.47 -5.22
C ASP A 31 -8.00 4.16 -3.77
N ASN A 32 -7.99 2.87 -3.41
CA ASN A 32 -8.36 2.37 -2.08
C ASN A 32 -7.13 1.94 -1.23
N ALA A 33 -5.92 2.00 -1.77
CA ALA A 33 -4.70 1.68 -1.03
C ALA A 33 -4.48 2.63 0.15
N ASN A 34 -3.95 2.09 1.25
CA ASN A 34 -3.54 2.92 2.39
C ASN A 34 -2.36 3.85 2.02
N ILE A 35 -2.18 4.91 2.80
CA ILE A 35 -1.19 5.97 2.54
C ILE A 35 0.23 5.40 2.44
N LEU A 36 0.58 4.44 3.28
CA LEU A 36 1.93 3.83 3.29
C LEU A 36 2.21 3.05 2.02
N LEU A 37 1.27 2.20 1.58
CA LEU A 37 1.40 1.40 0.38
C LEU A 37 1.46 2.29 -0.87
N ARG A 38 0.58 3.30 -0.95
CA ARG A 38 0.56 4.26 -2.07
C ARG A 38 1.88 5.03 -2.14
N TYR A 39 2.43 5.44 -1.00
CA TYR A 39 3.72 6.11 -0.93
C TYR A 39 4.88 5.21 -1.39
N GLU A 40 4.97 3.97 -0.90
CA GLU A 40 6.05 3.06 -1.29
C GLU A 40 6.01 2.70 -2.77
N ILE A 41 4.81 2.46 -3.33
CA ILE A 41 4.62 2.22 -4.76
C ILE A 41 5.06 3.44 -5.58
N THR A 42 4.63 4.64 -5.22
CA THR A 42 4.99 5.85 -5.97
C THR A 42 6.47 6.24 -5.80
N ARG A 43 7.08 5.92 -4.67
CA ARG A 43 8.51 6.20 -4.41
C ARG A 43 9.44 5.34 -5.27
N SER A 44 9.17 4.04 -5.35
CA SER A 44 10.08 3.06 -5.97
C SER A 44 9.55 2.43 -7.26
N GLY A 45 8.27 2.65 -7.57
CA GLY A 45 7.60 2.07 -8.72
C GLY A 45 7.93 2.75 -10.04
N ILE A 46 7.75 1.97 -11.11
CA ILE A 46 7.97 2.38 -12.49
C ILE A 46 6.61 2.41 -13.18
N LEU A 47 6.32 3.50 -13.90
CA LEU A 47 5.12 3.59 -14.72
C LEU A 47 5.27 2.68 -15.94
N LEU A 48 4.42 1.65 -16.03
CA LEU A 48 4.39 0.74 -17.18
C LEU A 48 3.45 1.21 -18.29
N TYR A 49 2.36 1.90 -17.93
CA TYR A 49 1.35 2.39 -18.86
C TYR A 49 0.61 3.61 -18.29
N GLY A 50 0.25 4.58 -19.13
CA GLY A 50 -0.53 5.76 -18.77
C GLY A 50 0.17 7.08 -19.13
N ASN A 51 -0.39 8.20 -18.65
CA ASN A 51 0.16 9.53 -18.84
C ASN A 51 1.23 9.83 -17.76
N GLU A 52 2.37 10.38 -18.17
CA GLU A 52 3.47 10.70 -17.26
C GLU A 52 3.12 11.84 -16.29
N LEU A 53 2.36 12.85 -16.72
CA LEU A 53 1.93 13.95 -15.87
C LEU A 53 0.97 13.47 -14.78
N ASP A 54 0.00 12.61 -15.12
CA ASP A 54 -0.92 12.01 -14.15
C ASP A 54 -0.14 11.19 -13.11
N TYR A 55 0.89 10.46 -13.55
CA TYR A 55 1.76 9.72 -12.64
C TYR A 55 2.58 10.64 -11.73
N LEU A 56 3.15 11.73 -12.25
CA LEU A 56 3.88 12.72 -11.44
C LEU A 56 2.97 13.43 -10.43
N GLU A 57 1.73 13.68 -10.80
CA GLU A 57 0.70 14.23 -9.91
C GLU A 57 0.40 13.24 -8.78
N LEU A 58 0.16 11.96 -9.10
CA LEU A 58 -0.02 10.89 -8.12
C LEU A 58 1.17 10.78 -7.16
N LYS A 59 2.41 10.82 -7.67
CA LYS A 59 3.62 10.81 -6.83
C LYS A 59 3.65 11.99 -5.86
N SER A 60 3.28 13.18 -6.33
CA SER A 60 3.26 14.40 -5.52
C SER A 60 2.21 14.32 -4.40
N PHE A 61 1.01 13.80 -4.71
CA PHE A 61 -0.04 13.58 -3.73
C PHE A 61 0.34 12.53 -2.70
N ALA A 62 0.83 11.36 -3.12
CA ALA A 62 1.20 10.28 -2.22
C ALA A 62 2.34 10.70 -1.26
N PHE A 63 3.32 11.46 -1.75
CA PHE A 63 4.38 12.03 -0.91
C PHE A 63 3.82 12.97 0.15
N ARG A 64 2.94 13.92 -0.25
CA ARG A 64 2.34 14.86 0.69
C ARG A 64 1.52 14.14 1.76
N ASP A 65 0.65 13.22 1.36
CA ASP A 65 -0.21 12.48 2.28
C ASP A 65 0.62 11.67 3.29
N TYR A 66 1.74 11.07 2.84
CA TYR A 66 2.67 10.36 3.71
C TYR A 66 3.34 11.29 4.75
N ILE A 67 3.84 12.46 4.31
CA ILE A 67 4.47 13.44 5.20
C ILE A 67 3.44 13.99 6.22
N ASP A 68 2.24 14.30 5.77
CA ASP A 68 1.15 14.81 6.61
C ASP A 68 0.68 13.75 7.61
N ALA A 69 0.71 12.47 7.21
CA ALA A 69 0.46 11.33 8.08
C ALA A 69 1.62 11.04 9.06
N GLY A 70 2.75 11.76 9.02
CA GLY A 70 3.88 11.52 9.92
C GLY A 70 3.50 11.53 11.40
N LYS A 71 2.58 12.41 11.81
CA LYS A 71 2.05 12.44 13.18
C LYS A 71 1.25 11.19 13.57
N LEU A 72 0.67 10.49 12.58
CA LEU A 72 -0.03 9.22 12.81
C LEU A 72 0.95 8.10 13.10
N ASN A 73 2.13 8.08 12.46
CA ASN A 73 3.19 7.11 12.76
C ASN A 73 3.72 7.32 14.19
N ASP A 74 3.90 8.57 14.61
CA ASP A 74 4.29 8.91 15.99
C ASP A 74 3.24 8.43 17.00
N LEU A 75 1.96 8.64 16.67
CA LEU A 75 0.83 8.20 17.49
C LEU A 75 0.75 6.66 17.57
N GLU A 76 0.94 5.96 16.46
CA GLU A 76 0.96 4.50 16.42
C GLU A 76 2.07 3.94 17.31
N ALA A 77 3.30 4.45 17.15
CA ALA A 77 4.44 4.04 17.96
C ALA A 77 4.20 4.27 19.47
N LEU A 78 3.59 5.41 19.81
CA LEU A 78 3.20 5.72 21.19
C LEU A 78 2.17 4.73 21.73
N LEU A 79 1.14 4.42 20.96
CA LEU A 79 0.06 3.50 21.35
C LEU A 79 0.56 2.06 21.52
N ILE A 80 1.38 1.58 20.59
CA ILE A 80 2.03 0.25 20.67
C ILE A 80 2.88 0.17 21.94
N SER A 81 3.73 1.17 22.18
CA SER A 81 4.60 1.22 23.36
C SER A 81 3.79 1.21 24.67
N LYS A 82 2.69 1.97 24.72
CA LYS A 82 1.80 2.01 25.88
C LYS A 82 1.15 0.64 26.11
N ARG A 83 0.66 -0.02 25.06
CA ARG A 83 0.05 -1.35 25.14
C ARG A 83 1.04 -2.41 25.62
N GLN A 84 2.26 -2.40 25.07
CA GLN A 84 3.33 -3.30 25.50
C GLN A 84 3.68 -3.14 26.97
N ARG A 85 3.74 -1.89 27.47
CA ARG A 85 3.95 -1.61 28.90
C ARG A 85 2.83 -2.20 29.76
N MET A 86 1.58 -1.97 29.41
CA MET A 86 0.44 -2.54 30.14
C MET A 86 0.47 -4.07 30.18
N ILE A 87 0.85 -4.71 29.07
CA ILE A 87 0.99 -6.17 29.01
C ILE A 87 2.14 -6.63 29.92
N SER A 88 3.29 -5.96 29.87
CA SER A 88 4.44 -6.28 30.72
C SER A 88 4.10 -6.14 32.20
N ASP A 89 3.43 -5.06 32.60
CA ASP A 89 3.03 -4.82 33.99
C ASP A 89 2.04 -5.89 34.47
N ALA A 90 1.12 -6.32 33.61
CA ALA A 90 0.17 -7.39 33.91
C ALA A 90 0.82 -8.78 34.04
N LEU A 91 1.91 -9.03 33.31
CA LEU A 91 2.67 -10.28 33.37
C LEU A 91 3.67 -10.34 34.54
N ALA A 92 4.01 -9.18 35.13
CA ALA A 92 4.91 -9.08 36.28
C ALA A 92 4.18 -9.23 37.63
N CYS A 93 2.84 -9.30 37.63
CA CYS A 93 1.99 -9.66 38.76
C CYS A 93 1.65 -11.16 38.73
#